data_AF-A0A7H8NHR6-F1
#
_entry.id   AF-A0A7H8NHR6-F1
#
_cell.length_a   1.000
_cell.length_b   1.000
_cell.length_c   1.000
_cell.angle_alpha   90.00
_cell.angle_beta   90.00
_cell.angle_gamma   90.00
#
_symmetry.space_group_name_H-M   'P 1'
#
loop_
_entity.id
_entity.type
_entity.pdbx_description
1 polymer ?
#
loop_
_entity_poly.entity_id
_entity_poly.type
_entity_poly.pdbx_seq_one_letter_code
_entity_poly.pdbx_strand_id
1 'polypeptide(L)'
;MTGVAVVAAALACTVTPAQAGEAAKPIKNGKAEFCLSKPAAKQLAKAKVTLAATGAARITGKQRQCVSLPLVEGTRDYAKLQGGVTFRDKDDRLDLTKIYNYVNKSSRTQAHASVNRAKAQPVRFLTYTIKQENAKVTQKQVKAVNVRTVLTPEGEKLLKKTFGKSPVRKGGHLFTLNAVADMPKLAPDTLGDLLDLLR
;
A
#
# COMPACT_ATOMS: atom_id res chain seq x y z
N MET A 1 -32.52 -35.86 -60.65
CA MET A 1 -33.43 -35.00 -59.86
C MET A 1 -33.72 -35.68 -58.53
N THR A 2 -33.09 -35.24 -57.45
CA THR A 2 -33.65 -35.16 -56.08
C THR A 2 -32.51 -34.70 -55.16
N GLY A 3 -32.67 -33.49 -54.62
CA GLY A 3 -31.75 -32.93 -53.64
C GLY A 3 -32.14 -33.34 -52.23
N VAL A 4 -31.18 -33.21 -51.31
CA VAL A 4 -31.46 -33.08 -49.88
C VAL A 4 -30.52 -32.01 -49.35
N ALA A 5 -31.09 -30.87 -48.98
CA ALA A 5 -30.42 -29.83 -48.21
C ALA A 5 -30.56 -30.17 -46.72
N VAL A 6 -29.44 -30.21 -45.99
CA VAL A 6 -29.45 -30.29 -44.52
C VAL A 6 -29.32 -28.88 -43.97
N VAL A 7 -30.39 -28.40 -43.33
CA VAL A 7 -30.43 -27.12 -42.61
C VAL A 7 -29.70 -27.29 -41.28
N ALA A 8 -28.53 -26.67 -41.14
CA ALA A 8 -27.85 -26.55 -39.86
C ALA A 8 -28.49 -25.42 -39.05
N ALA A 9 -29.26 -25.78 -38.02
CA ALA A 9 -29.78 -24.85 -37.04
C ALA A 9 -28.64 -24.39 -36.11
N ALA A 10 -28.13 -23.18 -36.34
CA ALA A 10 -27.20 -22.53 -35.43
C ALA A 10 -27.95 -22.07 -34.18
N LEU A 11 -27.79 -22.82 -33.07
CA LEU A 11 -28.12 -22.37 -31.72
C LEU A 11 -27.18 -21.21 -31.38
N ALA A 12 -27.63 -19.98 -31.64
CA ALA A 12 -26.98 -18.79 -31.12
C ALA A 12 -27.22 -18.73 -29.61
N CYS A 13 -26.31 -19.29 -28.82
CA CYS A 13 -26.17 -18.94 -27.41
C CYS A 13 -25.85 -17.44 -27.36
N THR A 14 -26.86 -16.63 -27.06
CA THR A 14 -26.67 -15.23 -26.65
C THR A 14 -25.93 -15.25 -25.32
N VAL A 15 -24.59 -15.27 -25.39
CA VAL A 15 -23.74 -14.89 -24.27
C VAL A 15 -24.04 -13.42 -24.00
N THR A 16 -24.86 -13.17 -23.00
CA THR A 16 -25.01 -11.83 -22.42
C THR A 16 -23.61 -11.37 -22.04
N PRO A 17 -23.06 -10.30 -22.62
CA PRO A 17 -21.78 -9.79 -22.17
C PRO A 17 -21.96 -9.41 -20.71
N ALA A 18 -21.23 -10.10 -19.83
CA ALA A 18 -21.12 -9.72 -18.43
C ALA A 18 -20.83 -8.21 -18.41
N GLN A 19 -21.68 -7.44 -17.74
CA GLN A 19 -21.49 -6.00 -17.55
C GLN A 19 -20.05 -5.80 -17.11
N ALA A 20 -19.25 -5.20 -18.00
CA ALA A 20 -17.92 -4.75 -17.67
C ALA A 20 -18.08 -3.77 -16.51
N GLY A 21 -17.77 -4.21 -15.30
CA GLY A 21 -17.85 -3.39 -14.09
C GLY A 21 -17.15 -2.07 -14.36
N GLU A 22 -17.85 -0.97 -14.10
CA GLU A 22 -17.37 0.38 -14.35
C GLU A 22 -15.92 0.51 -13.85
N ALA A 23 -14.99 0.81 -14.76
CA ALA A 23 -13.58 0.92 -14.43
C ALA A 23 -13.42 1.95 -13.31
N ALA A 24 -12.94 1.50 -12.15
CA ALA A 24 -12.81 2.35 -10.96
C ALA A 24 -12.02 3.61 -11.32
N LYS A 25 -12.65 4.78 -11.17
CA LYS A 25 -12.04 6.05 -11.54
C LYS A 25 -10.74 6.28 -10.74
N PRO A 26 -9.67 6.78 -11.38
CA PRO A 26 -8.39 6.91 -10.73
C PRO A 26 -8.42 7.94 -9.60
N ILE A 27 -7.80 7.59 -8.47
CA ILE A 27 -7.55 8.50 -7.36
C ILE A 27 -6.24 9.25 -7.64
N LYS A 28 -6.32 10.58 -7.69
CA LYS A 28 -5.19 11.44 -8.10
C LYS A 28 -4.62 12.32 -6.98
N ASN A 29 -5.37 12.52 -5.90
CA ASN A 29 -4.97 13.39 -4.80
C ASN A 29 -5.06 12.65 -3.47
N GLY A 30 -4.07 12.87 -2.61
CA GLY A 30 -4.02 12.26 -1.29
C GLY A 30 -2.61 12.18 -0.74
N LYS A 31 -2.48 11.57 0.44
CA LYS A 31 -1.20 11.25 1.06
C LYS A 31 -1.32 10.07 2.02
N ALA A 32 -0.18 9.43 2.26
CA ALA A 32 0.00 8.45 3.32
C ALA A 32 1.09 8.92 4.28
N GLU A 33 0.81 8.90 5.58
CA GLU A 33 1.75 9.21 6.65
C GLU A 33 2.06 7.93 7.44
N PHE A 34 3.33 7.52 7.39
CA PHE A 34 3.87 6.39 8.13
C PHE A 34 4.59 6.89 9.37
N CYS A 35 3.89 6.89 10.50
CA CYS A 35 4.44 7.35 11.78
C CYS A 35 5.12 6.21 12.52
N LEU A 36 6.39 6.37 12.91
CA LEU A 36 7.09 5.35 13.68
C LEU A 36 6.30 4.99 14.95
N SER A 37 6.13 3.70 15.17
CA SER A 37 5.55 3.21 16.41
C SER A 37 6.50 3.51 17.58
N LYS A 38 5.96 3.70 18.78
CA LYS A 38 6.81 3.91 19.98
C LYS A 38 7.83 2.76 20.18
N PRO A 39 7.45 1.47 20.07
CA PRO A 39 8.41 0.37 20.16
C PRO A 39 9.48 0.41 19.06
N ALA A 40 9.09 0.67 17.82
CA ALA A 40 10.03 0.73 16.71
C ALA A 40 11.01 1.90 16.84
N ALA A 41 10.54 3.08 17.24
CA ALA A 41 11.41 4.23 17.50
C ALA A 41 12.48 3.91 18.55
N LYS A 42 12.09 3.26 19.66
CA LYS A 42 13.05 2.80 20.69
C LYS A 42 14.06 1.79 20.14
N GLN A 43 13.58 0.83 19.34
CA GLN A 43 14.41 -0.22 18.75
C GLN A 43 15.41 0.33 17.72
N LEU A 44 14.97 1.23 16.84
CA LEU A 44 15.81 1.92 15.86
C LEU A 44 16.86 2.79 16.56
N ALA A 45 16.46 3.57 17.57
CA ALA A 45 17.39 4.38 18.36
C ALA A 45 18.46 3.51 19.06
N LYS A 46 18.06 2.38 19.66
CA LYS A 46 19.01 1.42 20.27
C LYS A 46 19.99 0.84 19.24
N ALA A 47 19.53 0.63 18.01
CA ALA A 47 20.36 0.17 16.89
C ALA A 47 21.13 1.31 16.21
N LYS A 48 21.01 2.57 16.67
CA LYS A 48 21.56 3.77 16.04
C LYS A 48 21.13 3.95 14.57
N VAL A 49 19.98 3.38 14.21
CA VAL A 49 19.37 3.53 12.89
C VAL A 49 18.42 4.71 12.92
N THR A 50 18.60 5.62 11.98
CA THR A 50 17.76 6.81 11.76
C THR A 50 16.80 6.56 10.61
N LEU A 51 15.66 7.25 10.64
CA LEU A 51 14.69 7.29 9.56
C LEU A 51 14.82 8.63 8.81
N ALA A 52 14.74 8.61 7.50
CA ALA A 52 14.75 9.79 6.65
C ALA A 52 13.75 9.64 5.49
N ALA A 53 13.37 10.77 4.91
CA ALA A 53 12.53 10.83 3.71
C ALA A 53 13.41 11.09 2.48
N THR A 54 13.01 10.55 1.33
CA THR A 54 13.69 10.78 0.05
C THR A 54 12.71 11.15 -1.07
N GLY A 55 13.21 11.87 -2.09
CA GLY A 55 12.39 12.35 -3.19
C GLY A 55 11.29 13.31 -2.72
N ALA A 56 10.03 13.05 -3.13
CA ALA A 56 8.87 13.86 -2.76
C ALA A 56 8.37 13.64 -1.31
N ALA A 57 8.89 12.63 -0.61
CA ALA A 57 8.49 12.35 0.76
C ALA A 57 9.04 13.41 1.73
N ARG A 58 8.34 13.63 2.85
CA ARG A 58 8.73 14.59 3.89
C ARG A 58 8.73 13.94 5.27
N ILE A 59 9.67 14.31 6.12
CA ILE A 59 9.57 14.01 7.55
C ILE A 59 8.56 14.97 8.17
N THR A 60 7.56 14.42 8.85
CA THR A 60 6.52 15.16 9.57
C THR A 60 6.40 14.65 11.00
N GLY A 61 5.56 15.31 11.80
CA GLY A 61 5.23 14.91 13.18
C GLY A 61 6.17 15.52 14.23
N LYS A 62 5.57 16.15 15.25
CA LYS A 62 6.30 16.80 16.35
C LYS A 62 6.71 15.83 17.45
N GLN A 63 5.84 14.88 17.79
CA GLN A 63 6.03 13.93 18.90
C GLN A 63 6.49 12.54 18.43
N ARG A 64 6.18 12.18 17.18
CA ARG A 64 6.62 10.93 16.55
C ARG A 64 7.04 11.25 15.14
N GLN A 65 8.20 10.75 14.75
CA GLN A 65 8.70 10.93 13.40
C GLN A 65 7.81 10.15 12.43
N CYS A 66 7.21 10.87 11.49
CA CYS A 66 6.39 10.31 10.42
C CYS A 66 7.06 10.58 9.07
N VAL A 67 6.86 9.68 8.11
CA VAL A 67 7.17 9.96 6.70
C VAL A 67 5.85 10.16 5.97
N SER A 68 5.64 11.36 5.46
CA SER A 68 4.51 11.71 4.61
C SER A 68 4.90 11.54 3.15
N LEU A 69 4.14 10.72 2.43
CA LEU A 69 4.32 10.48 1.00
C LEU A 69 3.05 10.89 0.26
N PRO A 70 3.14 11.78 -0.75
CA PRO A 70 2.02 12.10 -1.63
C PRO A 70 1.53 10.85 -2.36
N LEU A 71 0.22 10.72 -2.49
CA LEU A 71 -0.39 9.77 -3.42
C LEU A 71 -0.37 10.41 -4.81
N VAL A 72 0.15 9.70 -5.81
CA VAL A 72 0.21 10.19 -7.20
C VAL A 72 -0.67 9.41 -8.16
N GLU A 73 -1.06 8.21 -7.77
CA GLU A 73 -1.87 7.32 -8.59
C GLU A 73 -2.51 6.29 -7.67
N GLY A 74 -3.76 5.91 -7.92
CA GLY A 74 -4.40 4.87 -7.15
C GLY A 74 -5.76 4.47 -7.72
N THR A 75 -6.25 3.37 -7.20
CA THR A 75 -7.59 2.82 -7.41
C THR A 75 -8.14 2.43 -6.05
N ARG A 76 -9.30 1.75 -6.01
CA ARG A 76 -9.82 1.18 -4.77
C ARG A 76 -8.87 0.16 -4.12
N ASP A 77 -8.11 -0.57 -4.92
CA ASP A 77 -7.31 -1.73 -4.47
C ASP A 77 -5.83 -1.40 -4.28
N TYR A 78 -5.34 -0.27 -4.79
CA TYR A 78 -3.95 0.14 -4.61
C TYR A 78 -3.77 1.66 -4.59
N ALA A 79 -2.72 2.11 -3.91
CA ALA A 79 -2.21 3.47 -3.97
C ALA A 79 -0.70 3.47 -4.19
N LYS A 80 -0.25 4.18 -5.22
CA LYS A 80 1.15 4.46 -5.52
C LYS A 80 1.54 5.77 -4.88
N LEU A 81 2.61 5.72 -4.10
CA LEU A 81 3.12 6.84 -3.34
C LEU A 81 4.41 7.37 -3.97
N GLN A 82 4.59 8.68 -3.95
CA GLN A 82 5.77 9.34 -4.50
C GLN A 82 6.81 9.62 -3.42
N GLY A 83 8.08 9.40 -3.76
CA GLY A 83 9.20 9.51 -2.84
C GLY A 83 9.60 8.17 -2.24
N GLY A 84 10.23 8.22 -1.07
CA GLY A 84 10.76 7.04 -0.42
C GLY A 84 11.09 7.25 1.06
N VAL A 85 11.49 6.15 1.67
CA VAL A 85 11.89 6.05 3.08
C VAL A 85 13.30 5.49 3.12
N THR A 86 14.18 6.12 3.87
CA THR A 86 15.55 5.61 4.08
C THR A 86 15.73 5.27 5.56
N PHE A 87 16.18 4.05 5.84
CA PHE A 87 16.76 3.67 7.12
C PHE A 87 18.28 3.75 6.98
N ARG A 88 18.98 4.35 7.93
CA ARG A 88 20.43 4.53 7.83
C ARG A 88 21.09 4.57 9.19
N ASP A 89 22.22 3.89 9.34
CA ASP A 89 23.16 4.12 10.43
C ASP A 89 24.44 4.82 9.91
N LYS A 90 25.58 4.67 10.59
CA LYS A 90 26.82 5.35 10.18
C LYS A 90 27.31 4.87 8.81
N ASP A 91 27.26 3.57 8.57
CA ASP A 91 27.96 2.91 7.48
C ASP A 91 26.98 2.28 6.46
N ASP A 92 25.79 1.89 6.93
CA ASP A 92 24.80 1.15 6.16
C ASP A 92 23.49 1.93 5.94
N ARG A 93 22.83 1.64 4.82
CA ARG A 93 21.55 2.24 4.42
C ARG A 93 20.64 1.28 3.68
N LEU A 94 19.34 1.36 3.98
CA LEU A 94 18.26 0.73 3.26
C LEU A 94 17.33 1.81 2.72
N ASP A 95 17.23 1.91 1.40
CA ASP A 95 16.32 2.81 0.70
C ASP A 95 15.10 2.03 0.20
N LEU A 96 13.90 2.51 0.55
CA LEU A 96 12.62 2.02 0.03
C LEU A 96 12.04 3.09 -0.89
N THR A 97 11.90 2.76 -2.17
CA THR A 97 11.36 3.63 -3.22
C THR A 97 10.23 2.94 -3.96
N LYS A 98 9.55 3.61 -4.91
CA LYS A 98 8.44 3.03 -5.69
C LYS A 98 7.44 2.30 -4.78
N ILE A 99 6.89 3.02 -3.82
CA ILE A 99 6.08 2.46 -2.74
C ILE A 99 4.63 2.32 -3.21
N TYR A 100 4.07 1.12 -3.04
CA TYR A 100 2.70 0.78 -3.33
C TYR A 100 2.03 0.22 -2.08
N ASN A 101 0.89 0.79 -1.71
CA ASN A 101 -0.01 0.25 -0.69
C ASN A 101 -1.14 -0.48 -1.39
N TYR A 102 -1.28 -1.78 -1.17
CA TYR A 102 -2.40 -2.57 -1.64
C TYR A 102 -3.44 -2.68 -0.54
N VAL A 103 -4.69 -2.38 -0.85
CA VAL A 103 -5.82 -2.37 0.09
C VAL A 103 -6.80 -3.46 -0.34
N ASN A 104 -6.57 -4.66 0.15
CA ASN A 104 -7.41 -5.84 -0.10
C ASN A 104 -7.27 -6.85 1.05
N LYS A 105 -7.82 -8.07 0.89
CA LYS A 105 -7.72 -9.16 1.88
C LYS A 105 -6.29 -9.50 2.31
N SER A 106 -5.27 -9.15 1.51
CA SER A 106 -3.85 -9.31 1.82
C SER A 106 -3.11 -7.97 1.79
N SER A 107 -3.70 -6.98 2.48
CA SER A 107 -3.21 -5.62 2.55
C SER A 107 -1.73 -5.53 2.93
N ARG A 108 -0.98 -4.79 2.12
CA ARG A 108 0.49 -4.77 2.19
C ARG A 108 1.10 -3.50 1.60
N THR A 109 2.27 -3.14 2.10
CA THR A 109 3.15 -2.16 1.48
C THR A 109 4.26 -2.88 0.73
N GLN A 110 4.26 -2.75 -0.59
CA GLN A 110 5.34 -3.16 -1.47
C GLN A 110 6.24 -1.97 -1.78
N ALA A 111 7.54 -2.18 -1.87
CA ALA A 111 8.51 -1.16 -2.26
C ALA A 111 9.63 -1.78 -3.08
N HIS A 112 10.41 -0.95 -3.75
CA HIS A 112 11.71 -1.31 -4.29
C HIS A 112 12.78 -0.97 -3.24
N ALA A 113 13.44 -2.00 -2.71
CA ALA A 113 14.47 -1.89 -1.70
C ALA A 113 15.88 -1.90 -2.32
N SER A 114 16.70 -0.93 -1.94
CA SER A 114 18.12 -0.84 -2.27
C SER A 114 18.93 -0.85 -0.96
N VAL A 115 19.81 -1.85 -0.81
CA VAL A 115 20.75 -1.95 0.32
C VAL A 115 22.07 -1.36 -0.12
N ASN A 116 22.61 -0.38 0.61
CA ASN A 116 23.89 0.27 0.33
C ASN A 116 24.03 0.73 -1.14
N ARG A 117 22.95 1.28 -1.70
CA ARG A 117 22.84 1.75 -3.09
C ARG A 117 22.98 0.66 -4.16
N ALA A 118 22.88 -0.62 -3.79
CA ALA A 118 22.79 -1.70 -4.76
C ALA A 118 21.51 -1.60 -5.62
N LYS A 119 21.47 -2.33 -6.74
CA LYS A 119 20.31 -2.38 -7.63
C LYS A 119 19.03 -2.72 -6.83
N ALA A 120 18.04 -1.83 -6.93
CA ALA A 120 16.81 -1.96 -6.16
C ALA A 120 15.96 -3.17 -6.60
N GLN A 121 15.42 -3.91 -5.63
CA GLN A 121 14.60 -5.11 -5.85
C GLN A 121 13.21 -4.95 -5.20
N PRO A 122 12.13 -5.47 -5.81
CA PRO A 122 10.82 -5.43 -5.21
C PRO A 122 10.79 -6.27 -3.92
N VAL A 123 10.14 -5.75 -2.88
CA VAL A 123 9.95 -6.41 -1.60
C VAL A 123 8.58 -6.10 -1.03
N ARG A 124 7.95 -7.07 -0.35
CA ARG A 124 6.80 -6.82 0.51
C ARG A 124 7.32 -6.41 1.88
N PHE A 125 7.39 -5.12 2.16
CA PHE A 125 8.04 -4.63 3.37
C PHE A 125 7.12 -4.67 4.60
N LEU A 126 5.84 -4.33 4.42
CA LEU A 126 4.84 -4.29 5.49
C LEU A 126 3.58 -5.05 5.11
N THR A 127 2.87 -5.53 6.12
CA THR A 127 1.47 -5.93 6.02
C THR A 127 0.65 -5.18 7.06
N TYR A 128 -0.64 -4.99 6.78
CA TYR A 128 -1.57 -4.34 7.68
C TYR A 128 -2.98 -4.85 7.44
N THR A 129 -3.87 -4.58 8.39
CA THR A 129 -5.31 -4.80 8.25
C THR A 129 -5.99 -3.46 8.52
N ILE A 130 -6.84 -3.02 7.59
CA ILE A 130 -7.69 -1.86 7.82
C ILE A 130 -8.98 -2.41 8.39
N LYS A 131 -9.28 -2.05 9.64
CA LYS A 131 -10.56 -2.39 10.26
C LYS A 131 -11.56 -1.26 10.05
N GLN A 132 -12.84 -1.57 10.16
CA GLN A 132 -13.90 -0.57 10.01
C GLN A 132 -13.72 0.63 10.97
N GLU A 133 -13.30 0.42 12.22
CA GLU A 133 -13.07 1.53 13.16
C GLU A 133 -11.90 2.45 12.77
N ASN A 134 -11.02 1.97 11.89
CA ASN A 134 -9.88 2.71 11.38
C ASN A 134 -10.16 3.39 10.05
N ALA A 135 -11.34 3.21 9.46
CA ALA A 135 -11.65 3.70 8.13
C ALA A 135 -12.91 4.58 8.14
N LYS A 136 -12.84 5.68 7.40
CA LYS A 136 -13.98 6.54 7.12
C LYS A 136 -14.06 6.77 5.62
N VAL A 137 -15.17 6.38 5.03
CA VAL A 137 -15.46 6.59 3.62
C VAL A 137 -16.60 7.60 3.51
N THR A 138 -16.43 8.58 2.65
CA THR A 138 -17.46 9.56 2.27
C THR A 138 -17.54 9.61 0.75
N GLN A 139 -18.55 10.27 0.18
CA GLN A 139 -18.70 10.39 -1.27
C GLN A 139 -17.49 11.04 -2.00
N LYS A 140 -16.64 11.77 -1.26
CA LYS A 140 -15.51 12.52 -1.82
C LYS A 140 -14.16 12.10 -1.28
N GLN A 141 -14.10 11.25 -0.25
CA GLN A 141 -12.83 10.98 0.45
C GLN A 141 -12.85 9.64 1.17
N VAL A 142 -11.74 8.90 1.06
CA VAL A 142 -11.39 7.79 1.94
C VAL A 142 -10.34 8.26 2.92
N LYS A 143 -10.52 7.91 4.19
CA LYS A 143 -9.56 8.15 5.25
C LYS A 143 -9.31 6.85 6.00
N ALA A 144 -8.05 6.52 6.21
CA ALA A 144 -7.61 5.46 7.12
C ALA A 144 -6.79 6.10 8.24
N VAL A 145 -7.09 5.79 9.51
CA VAL A 145 -6.42 6.35 10.68
C VAL A 145 -5.99 5.27 11.64
N ASN A 146 -4.81 5.44 12.23
CA ASN A 146 -4.25 4.54 13.23
C ASN A 146 -4.13 3.07 12.76
N VAL A 147 -3.90 2.84 11.47
CA VAL A 147 -3.73 1.50 10.91
C VAL A 147 -2.37 0.95 11.34
N ARG A 148 -2.38 -0.12 12.13
CA ARG A 148 -1.14 -0.79 12.56
C ARG A 148 -0.52 -1.52 11.37
N THR A 149 0.72 -1.16 11.02
CA THR A 149 1.54 -1.92 10.07
C THR A 149 2.52 -2.80 10.82
N VAL A 150 2.74 -4.01 10.32
CA VAL A 150 3.73 -4.94 10.88
C VAL A 150 4.76 -5.32 9.84
N LEU A 151 5.99 -5.49 10.30
CA LEU A 151 7.12 -5.87 9.46
C LEU A 151 6.94 -7.31 8.97
N THR A 152 7.11 -7.53 7.68
CA THR A 152 7.07 -8.88 7.09
C THR A 152 8.38 -9.64 7.35
N PRO A 153 8.41 -10.97 7.13
CA PRO A 153 9.67 -11.72 7.12
C PRO A 153 10.69 -11.21 6.10
N GLU A 154 10.24 -10.74 4.93
CA GLU A 154 11.12 -10.14 3.90
C GLU A 154 11.71 -8.81 4.37
N GLY A 155 10.91 -7.97 5.02
CA GLY A 155 11.36 -6.71 5.60
C GLY A 155 12.39 -6.92 6.71
N GLU A 156 12.18 -7.89 7.60
CA GLU A 156 13.17 -8.28 8.62
C GLU A 156 14.48 -8.77 7.99
N LYS A 157 14.40 -9.61 6.95
CA LYS A 157 15.59 -10.08 6.22
C LYS A 157 16.37 -8.92 5.61
N LEU A 158 15.70 -7.92 5.03
CA LEU A 158 16.36 -6.74 4.49
C LEU A 158 17.04 -5.90 5.57
N LEU A 159 16.36 -5.63 6.68
CA LEU A 159 16.94 -4.89 7.80
C LEU A 159 18.14 -5.65 8.38
N LYS A 160 18.05 -6.98 8.54
CA LYS A 160 19.18 -7.81 8.97
C LYS A 160 20.33 -7.79 7.97
N LYS A 161 20.04 -7.88 6.66
CA LYS A 161 21.06 -7.80 5.60
C LYS A 161 21.77 -6.45 5.60
N THR A 162 21.04 -5.38 5.91
CA THR A 162 21.58 -4.01 5.90
C THR A 162 22.41 -3.74 7.16
N PHE A 163 21.91 -4.07 8.35
CA PHE A 163 22.48 -3.62 9.62
C PHE A 163 23.12 -4.76 10.45
N GLY A 164 23.33 -5.94 9.84
CA GLY A 164 23.80 -7.18 10.49
C GLY A 164 22.76 -7.85 11.43
N LYS A 165 21.95 -7.07 12.14
CA LYS A 165 20.81 -7.49 12.95
C LYS A 165 19.61 -6.63 12.61
N SER A 166 18.42 -7.24 12.53
CA SER A 166 17.21 -6.45 12.31
C SER A 166 16.84 -5.68 13.59
N PRO A 167 16.69 -4.34 13.53
CA PRO A 167 16.24 -3.56 14.69
C PRO A 167 14.81 -3.95 15.12
N VAL A 168 13.97 -4.32 14.16
CA VAL A 168 12.57 -4.72 14.38
C VAL A 168 12.38 -6.14 13.86
N ARG A 169 11.78 -7.03 14.65
CA ARG A 169 11.52 -8.42 14.23
C ARG A 169 10.29 -8.51 13.33
N LYS A 170 10.17 -9.60 12.54
CA LYS A 170 8.92 -9.91 11.82
C LYS A 170 7.73 -9.90 12.78
N GLY A 171 6.57 -9.42 12.32
CA GLY A 171 5.37 -9.21 13.13
C GLY A 171 5.45 -8.01 14.08
N GLY A 172 6.64 -7.39 14.23
CA GLY A 172 6.83 -6.16 14.98
C GLY A 172 6.09 -4.99 14.35
N HIS A 173 5.43 -4.18 15.18
CA HIS A 173 4.75 -2.96 14.73
C HIS A 173 5.79 -1.91 14.33
N LEU A 174 5.96 -1.65 13.03
CA LEU A 174 6.94 -0.67 12.56
C LEU A 174 6.33 0.74 12.49
N PHE A 175 5.25 0.90 11.71
CA PHE A 175 4.57 2.17 11.54
C PHE A 175 3.10 2.10 11.91
N THR A 176 2.57 3.21 12.41
CA THR A 176 1.14 3.53 12.36
C THR A 176 0.88 4.32 11.08
N LEU A 177 0.05 3.77 10.21
CA LEU A 177 -0.33 4.36 8.93
C LEU A 177 -1.59 5.22 9.11
N ASN A 178 -1.51 6.46 8.64
CA ASN A 178 -2.66 7.31 8.38
C ASN A 178 -2.68 7.63 6.88
N ALA A 179 -3.82 7.49 6.22
CA ALA A 179 -3.94 7.81 4.81
C ALA A 179 -5.21 8.62 4.56
N VAL A 180 -5.14 9.52 3.60
CA VAL A 180 -6.28 10.24 3.08
C VAL A 180 -6.16 10.30 1.57
N ALA A 181 -7.26 10.04 0.88
CA ALA A 181 -7.31 10.08 -0.57
C ALA A 181 -8.65 10.67 -1.00
N ASP A 182 -8.59 11.67 -1.88
CA ASP A 182 -9.79 12.28 -2.44
C ASP A 182 -10.29 11.39 -3.57
N MET A 183 -11.56 11.02 -3.49
CA MET A 183 -12.19 10.20 -4.49
C MET A 183 -12.90 11.09 -5.52
N PRO A 184 -12.88 10.71 -6.81
CA PRO A 184 -13.88 11.20 -7.73
C PRO A 184 -15.26 10.85 -7.16
N LYS A 185 -16.25 11.74 -7.35
CA LYS A 185 -17.61 11.58 -6.79
C LYS A 185 -18.10 10.13 -7.01
N LEU A 186 -18.25 9.39 -5.93
CA LEU A 186 -18.69 8.00 -5.98
C LEU A 186 -20.18 7.93 -6.33
N ALA A 187 -20.55 6.92 -7.11
CA ALA A 187 -21.93 6.51 -7.19
C ALA A 187 -22.36 5.87 -5.85
N PRO A 188 -23.64 5.97 -5.44
CA PRO A 188 -24.10 5.51 -4.12
C PRO A 188 -23.83 4.03 -3.83
N ASP A 189 -23.89 3.19 -4.86
CA ASP A 189 -23.58 1.76 -4.86
C ASP A 189 -22.10 1.47 -4.57
N THR A 190 -21.18 2.28 -5.09
CA THR A 190 -19.73 2.12 -4.87
C THR A 190 -19.33 2.34 -3.41
N LEU A 191 -20.14 3.07 -2.63
CA LEU A 191 -19.91 3.27 -1.20
C LEU A 191 -20.14 1.97 -0.41
N GLY A 192 -21.11 1.15 -0.82
CA GLY A 192 -21.39 -0.15 -0.22
C GLY A 192 -20.21 -1.10 -0.38
N ASP A 193 -19.70 -1.24 -1.60
CA ASP A 193 -18.55 -2.10 -1.93
C ASP A 193 -17.28 -1.71 -1.14
N LEU A 194 -17.04 -0.40 -0.98
CA LEU A 194 -15.91 0.10 -0.20
C LEU A 194 -16.04 -0.21 1.29
N LEU A 195 -17.26 -0.21 1.82
CA LEU A 195 -17.53 -0.60 3.20
C LEU A 195 -17.39 -2.11 3.40
N ASP A 196 -17.72 -2.93 2.40
CA ASP A 196 -17.53 -4.38 2.45
C ASP A 196 -16.05 -4.79 2.44
N LEU A 197 -15.16 -3.99 1.82
CA LEU A 197 -13.71 -4.18 1.94
C LEU A 197 -13.17 -3.99 3.37
N LEU A 198 -13.96 -3.37 4.26
CA LEU A 198 -13.60 -3.08 5.64
C LEU A 198 -14.20 -4.06 6.65
N ARG A 199 -15.06 -4.99 6.19
CA ARG A 199 -15.69 -6.06 6.98
C ARG A 199 -14.84 -7.33 6.94
#